data_AF-A0A2K1E4C0-F1
#
_entry.id   AF-A0A2K1E4C0-F1
#
_cell.length_a   1.000
_cell.length_b   1.000
_cell.length_c   1.000
_cell.angle_alpha   90.00
_cell.angle_beta   90.00
_cell.angle_gamma   90.00
#
_symmetry.space_group_name_H-M   'P 1'
#
loop_
_entity.id
_entity.type
_entity.pdbx_description
1 polymer ?
#
loop_
_entity_poly.entity_id
_entity_poly.type
_entity_poly.pdbx_seq_one_letter_code
_entity_poly.pdbx_strand_id
1 'polypeptide(L)'
;MKKGYLIIAFIVLTSCNYFDVKKTSSEAILNEELKTFNWSEVDEYPTFAICEKETTKEGKKACFQNTLTQAITKNIQTDTIVVSQNLNDTLIIKFQISEKGKMSIQDFKVDSITLSEIPNIKKLVNASLDSLPQIYPAIKRGQQVKTAFTLPIVIQAN
;
A
#
# COMPACT_ATOMS: atom_id res chain seq x y z
N MET A 1 31.28 -51.40 -28.83
CA MET A 1 30.17 -50.78 -28.07
C MET A 1 30.71 -49.75 -27.06
N LYS A 2 31.32 -48.65 -27.50
CA LYS A 2 31.90 -47.62 -26.57
C LYS A 2 31.78 -46.17 -27.06
N LYS A 3 31.24 -45.94 -28.27
CA LYS A 3 31.17 -44.60 -28.89
C LYS A 3 29.86 -43.83 -28.63
N GLY A 4 28.83 -44.47 -28.05
CA GLY A 4 27.53 -43.84 -27.78
C GLY A 4 27.43 -43.07 -26.45
N TYR A 5 28.32 -43.35 -25.50
CA TYR A 5 28.26 -42.73 -24.16
C TYR A 5 28.83 -41.31 -24.11
N LEU A 6 29.60 -40.89 -25.11
CA LEU A 6 30.23 -39.57 -25.16
C LEU A 6 29.27 -38.46 -25.63
N ILE A 7 28.18 -38.81 -26.31
CA ILE A 7 27.21 -37.84 -26.85
C ILE A 7 26.14 -37.49 -25.82
N ILE A 8 25.78 -38.41 -24.92
CA ILE A 8 24.77 -38.19 -23.87
C ILE A 8 25.33 -37.30 -22.74
N ALA A 9 26.64 -37.28 -22.53
CA ALA A 9 27.28 -36.44 -21.51
C ALA A 9 27.31 -34.94 -21.87
N PHE A 10 27.09 -34.57 -23.13
CA PHE A 10 27.18 -33.17 -23.58
C PHE A 10 25.84 -32.41 -23.50
N ILE A 11 24.71 -33.11 -23.42
CA ILE A 11 23.37 -32.50 -23.40
C ILE A 11 22.95 -32.06 -21.98
N VAL A 12 23.65 -32.50 -20.94
CA VAL A 12 23.31 -32.18 -19.53
C VAL A 12 23.92 -30.85 -19.07
N LEU A 13 24.72 -30.18 -19.89
CA LEU A 13 25.39 -28.92 -19.52
C LEU A 13 24.70 -27.64 -20.03
N THR A 14 23.53 -27.73 -20.70
CA THR A 14 22.88 -26.54 -21.30
C THR A 14 21.55 -26.14 -20.67
N SER A 15 21.15 -26.71 -19.52
CA SER A 15 19.99 -26.20 -18.76
C SER A 15 20.43 -25.54 -17.45
N CYS A 16 21.33 -24.55 -17.55
CA CYS A 16 21.45 -23.56 -16.49
C CYS A 16 20.15 -22.75 -16.46
N ASN A 17 19.40 -22.96 -15.38
CA ASN A 17 18.18 -22.27 -14.99
C ASN A 17 18.13 -20.80 -15.44
N TYR A 18 17.24 -20.53 -16.39
CA TYR A 18 16.69 -19.22 -16.71
C TYR A 18 15.72 -18.80 -15.60
N PHE A 19 16.25 -18.63 -14.39
CA PHE A 19 15.56 -18.00 -13.28
C PHE A 19 16.40 -16.80 -12.86
N ASP A 20 16.45 -15.80 -13.73
CA ASP A 20 16.81 -14.44 -13.34
C ASP A 20 15.68 -13.89 -12.46
N VAL A 21 15.67 -14.33 -11.20
CA VAL A 21 14.90 -13.64 -10.16
C VAL A 21 15.57 -12.30 -10.00
N LYS A 22 15.02 -11.27 -10.66
CA LYS A 22 15.38 -9.87 -10.40
C LYS A 22 15.18 -9.64 -8.90
N LYS A 23 16.27 -9.64 -8.13
CA LYS A 23 16.27 -9.10 -6.77
C LYS A 23 16.22 -7.59 -6.90
N THR A 24 15.04 -7.04 -7.17
CA THR A 24 14.83 -5.62 -6.97
C THR A 24 14.82 -5.40 -5.46
N SER A 25 15.82 -4.65 -4.97
CA SER A 25 15.82 -4.15 -3.60
C SER A 25 14.50 -3.43 -3.35
N SER A 26 13.95 -3.56 -2.15
CA SER A 26 12.62 -3.15 -1.66
C SER A 26 12.18 -1.68 -1.86
N GLU A 27 12.76 -0.96 -2.81
CA GLU A 27 12.31 0.35 -3.24
C GLU A 27 11.12 0.19 -4.19
N ALA A 28 10.00 -0.25 -3.62
CA ALA A 28 8.71 0.09 -4.19
C ALA A 28 8.60 1.63 -4.12
N ILE A 29 8.89 2.30 -5.24
CA ILE A 29 8.76 3.75 -5.33
C ILE A 29 7.26 4.04 -5.35
N LEU A 30 6.67 4.23 -4.16
CA LEU A 30 5.36 4.84 -4.05
C LEU A 30 5.51 6.30 -4.48
N ASN A 31 5.27 6.56 -5.76
CA ASN A 31 5.11 7.92 -6.22
C ASN A 31 3.85 8.49 -5.55
N GLU A 32 4.06 9.45 -4.65
CA GLU A 32 3.05 10.11 -3.83
C GLU A 32 2.21 11.09 -4.68
N GLU A 33 1.72 10.64 -5.84
CA GLU A 33 0.67 11.34 -6.57
C GLU A 33 -0.64 11.07 -5.88
N LEU A 34 -0.95 11.87 -4.85
CA LEU A 34 -2.21 11.83 -4.11
C LEU A 34 -3.38 12.15 -5.05
N LYS A 35 -3.84 11.14 -5.81
CA LYS A 35 -5.04 11.23 -6.64
C LYS A 35 -6.24 11.41 -5.70
N THR A 36 -6.73 12.64 -5.68
CA THR A 36 -8.00 13.12 -5.10
C THR A 36 -8.78 12.13 -4.22
N PHE A 37 -8.71 12.38 -2.92
CA PHE A 37 -9.43 11.65 -1.89
C PHE A 37 -10.90 12.09 -1.87
N ASN A 38 -11.81 11.14 -2.13
CA ASN A 38 -13.25 11.39 -2.17
C ASN A 38 -13.84 11.27 -0.75
N TRP A 39 -14.05 12.40 -0.08
CA TRP A 39 -14.69 12.49 1.23
C TRP A 39 -16.19 12.77 1.08
N SER A 40 -17.00 12.25 2.00
CA SER A 40 -18.33 12.82 2.24
C SER A 40 -18.20 14.23 2.83
N GLU A 41 -19.06 15.16 2.43
CA GLU A 41 -19.04 16.53 2.97
C GLU A 41 -19.33 16.55 4.49
N VAL A 42 -18.32 17.01 5.23
CA VAL A 42 -18.28 17.21 6.68
C VAL A 42 -17.78 18.62 6.98
N ASP A 43 -18.05 19.13 8.19
CA ASP A 43 -17.61 20.47 8.59
C ASP A 43 -16.11 20.46 8.89
N GLU A 44 -15.67 19.47 9.68
CA GLU A 44 -14.26 19.20 9.98
C GLU A 44 -13.88 17.76 9.59
N TYR A 45 -12.72 17.62 8.96
CA TYR A 45 -12.18 16.31 8.59
C TYR A 45 -11.60 15.58 9.81
N PRO A 46 -11.58 14.23 9.76
CA PRO A 46 -10.80 13.46 10.72
C PRO A 46 -9.34 13.93 10.71
N THR A 47 -8.76 14.01 11.88
CA THR A 47 -7.42 14.59 12.07
C THR A 47 -6.63 13.70 13.02
N PHE A 48 -5.37 13.42 12.69
CA PHE A 48 -4.45 12.77 13.63
C PHE A 48 -4.00 13.77 14.71
N ALA A 49 -3.67 13.31 15.91
CA ALA A 49 -3.16 14.18 16.98
C ALA A 49 -1.97 15.05 16.54
N ILE A 50 -1.07 14.52 15.69
CA ILE A 50 0.08 15.25 15.16
C ILE A 50 -0.29 16.37 14.17
N CYS A 51 -1.50 16.32 13.62
CA CYS A 51 -2.04 17.27 12.65
C CYS A 51 -2.94 18.34 13.29
N GLU A 52 -3.16 18.31 14.62
CA GLU A 52 -4.00 19.30 15.32
C GLU A 52 -3.48 20.74 15.17
N LYS A 53 -2.17 20.91 14.97
CA LYS A 53 -1.54 22.21 14.72
C LYS A 53 -2.01 22.90 13.44
N GLU A 54 -2.56 22.14 12.49
CA GLU A 54 -3.08 22.67 11.23
C GLU A 54 -4.40 23.40 11.48
N THR A 55 -4.45 24.69 11.14
CA THR A 55 -5.61 25.54 11.43
C THR A 55 -6.64 25.57 10.31
N THR A 56 -6.22 25.27 9.08
CA THR A 56 -7.11 25.23 7.91
C THR A 56 -7.63 23.82 7.67
N LYS A 57 -8.85 23.73 7.11
CA LYS A 57 -9.47 22.45 6.78
C LYS A 57 -8.66 21.68 5.73
N GLU A 58 -8.11 22.39 4.75
CA GLU A 58 -7.24 21.86 3.71
C GLU A 58 -5.91 21.40 4.28
N GLY A 59 -5.32 22.16 5.22
CA GLY A 59 -4.08 21.78 5.93
C GLY A 59 -4.26 20.51 6.74
N LYS A 60 -5.35 20.41 7.53
CA LYS A 60 -5.71 19.19 8.26
C LYS A 60 -5.88 18.00 7.32
N LYS A 61 -6.57 18.20 6.18
CA LYS A 61 -6.75 17.16 5.15
C LYS A 61 -5.42 16.70 4.57
N ALA A 62 -4.54 17.62 4.16
CA ALA A 62 -3.24 17.30 3.59
C ALA A 62 -2.34 16.59 4.61
N CYS A 63 -2.27 17.08 5.85
CA CYS A 63 -1.51 16.44 6.92
C CYS A 63 -2.02 15.02 7.21
N PHE A 64 -3.35 14.84 7.25
CA PHE A 64 -3.96 13.53 7.41
C PHE A 64 -3.56 12.57 6.28
N GLN A 65 -3.67 13.02 5.04
CA GLN A 65 -3.29 12.21 3.86
C GLN A 65 -1.82 11.81 3.92
N ASN A 66 -0.91 12.76 4.14
CA ASN A 66 0.52 12.50 4.19
C ASN A 66 0.88 11.54 5.33
N THR A 67 0.30 11.74 6.51
CA THR A 67 0.55 10.87 7.67
C THR A 67 0.13 9.43 7.38
N LEU A 68 -1.07 9.25 6.82
CA LEU A 68 -1.59 7.93 6.48
C LEU A 68 -0.75 7.26 5.40
N THR A 69 -0.43 7.99 4.33
CA THR A 69 0.40 7.48 3.24
C THR A 69 1.78 7.07 3.77
N GLN A 70 2.46 7.93 4.52
CA GLN A 70 3.76 7.62 5.10
C GLN A 70 3.74 6.39 6.01
N ALA A 71 2.71 6.22 6.84
CA ALA A 71 2.56 5.05 7.69
C ALA A 71 2.40 3.77 6.86
N ILE A 72 1.58 3.80 5.81
CA ILE A 72 1.39 2.66 4.91
C ILE A 72 2.70 2.33 4.19
N THR A 73 3.35 3.32 3.59
CA THR A 73 4.62 3.15 2.85
C THR A 73 5.70 2.55 3.72
N LYS A 74 5.89 3.11 4.92
CA LYS A 74 6.91 2.63 5.86
C LYS A 74 6.71 1.17 6.22
N ASN A 75 5.47 0.76 6.47
CA ASN A 75 5.17 -0.64 6.80
C ASN A 75 5.35 -1.57 5.61
N ILE A 76 4.95 -1.15 4.40
CA ILE A 76 5.19 -1.94 3.18
C ILE A 76 6.70 -2.11 2.91
N GLN A 77 7.49 -1.05 3.09
CA GLN A 77 8.95 -1.06 2.87
C GLN A 77 9.73 -1.82 3.95
N THR A 78 9.15 -1.99 5.15
CA THR A 78 9.80 -2.76 6.22
C THR A 78 9.89 -4.25 5.85
N ASP A 79 8.95 -4.74 5.06
CA ASP A 79 9.00 -6.09 4.53
C ASP A 79 9.85 -6.15 3.25
N THR A 80 10.63 -7.22 3.14
CA THR A 80 11.38 -7.49 1.90
C THR A 80 10.41 -8.09 0.88
N ILE A 81 9.92 -7.25 -0.03
CA ILE A 81 9.03 -7.67 -1.11
C ILE A 81 9.90 -8.03 -2.32
N VAL A 82 9.83 -9.29 -2.74
CA VAL A 82 10.52 -9.78 -3.94
C VAL A 82 9.45 -10.00 -5.01
N VAL A 83 9.58 -9.30 -6.13
CA VAL A 83 8.69 -9.47 -7.29
C VAL A 83 9.48 -10.10 -8.44
N SER A 84 8.82 -10.98 -9.19
CA SER A 84 9.39 -11.68 -10.34
C SER A 84 9.34 -10.86 -11.63
N GLN A 85 8.45 -9.86 -11.68
CA GLN A 85 8.21 -9.01 -12.84
C GLN A 85 7.96 -7.56 -12.42
N ASN A 86 8.07 -6.65 -13.40
CA ASN A 86 7.77 -5.25 -13.16
C ASN A 86 6.28 -5.07 -12.84
N LEU A 87 5.99 -4.27 -11.82
CA LEU A 87 4.63 -3.93 -11.39
C LEU A 87 4.40 -2.43 -11.55
N ASN A 88 3.21 -2.06 -12.03
CA ASN A 88 2.71 -0.69 -12.05
C ASN A 88 1.19 -0.74 -11.85
N ASP A 89 0.76 -0.70 -10.59
CA ASP A 89 -0.64 -0.86 -10.20
C ASP A 89 -1.06 0.29 -9.26
N THR A 90 -2.37 0.53 -9.15
CA THR A 90 -2.94 1.46 -8.18
C THR A 90 -3.93 0.72 -7.29
N LEU A 91 -3.54 0.49 -6.03
CA LEU A 91 -4.41 -0.05 -5.00
C LEU A 91 -5.50 0.98 -4.69
N ILE A 92 -6.77 0.60 -4.78
CA ILE A 92 -7.90 1.46 -4.40
C ILE A 92 -8.46 0.95 -3.09
N ILE A 93 -8.18 1.67 -2.01
CA ILE A 93 -8.52 1.25 -0.66
C ILE A 93 -9.59 2.17 -0.09
N LYS A 94 -10.72 1.59 0.34
CA LYS A 94 -11.78 2.31 1.02
C LYS A 94 -11.64 2.15 2.51
N PHE A 95 -11.39 3.25 3.21
CA PHE A 95 -11.30 3.31 4.66
C PHE A 95 -12.59 3.85 5.26
N GLN A 96 -12.82 3.48 6.52
CA GLN A 96 -13.85 4.05 7.36
C GLN A 96 -13.28 4.40 8.73
N ILE A 97 -13.61 5.59 9.21
CA ILE A 97 -13.35 6.06 10.55
C ILE A 97 -14.69 6.14 11.28
N SER A 98 -14.78 5.45 12.42
CA SER A 98 -15.95 5.51 13.29
C SER A 98 -16.03 6.83 14.04
N GLU A 99 -17.22 7.14 14.58
CA GLU A 99 -17.45 8.25 15.52
C GLU A 99 -16.59 8.18 16.80
N LYS A 100 -15.89 7.06 17.04
CA LYS A 100 -14.94 6.86 18.15
C LYS A 100 -13.47 6.97 17.72
N GLY A 101 -13.19 7.35 16.48
CA GLY A 101 -11.83 7.53 15.97
C GLY A 101 -11.15 6.22 15.54
N LYS A 102 -11.85 5.08 15.56
CA LYS A 102 -11.27 3.82 15.05
C LYS A 102 -11.32 3.77 13.53
N MET A 103 -10.17 3.54 12.89
CA MET A 103 -10.03 3.33 11.45
C MET A 103 -10.15 1.83 11.10
N SER A 104 -10.71 1.54 9.94
CA SER A 104 -10.87 0.18 9.39
C SER A 104 -10.89 0.22 7.86
N ILE A 105 -10.53 -0.90 7.23
CA ILE A 105 -10.62 -1.08 5.77
C ILE A 105 -11.97 -1.70 5.44
N GLN A 106 -12.78 -1.01 4.63
CA GLN A 106 -14.09 -1.49 4.16
C GLN A 106 -14.00 -2.20 2.80
N ASP A 107 -13.12 -1.74 1.91
CA ASP A 107 -12.91 -2.35 0.60
C ASP A 107 -11.43 -2.21 0.20
N PHE A 108 -10.93 -3.18 -0.55
CA PHE A 108 -9.54 -3.25 -0.98
C PHE A 108 -9.49 -3.84 -2.39
N LYS A 109 -9.26 -2.98 -3.38
CA LYS A 109 -9.12 -3.38 -4.78
C LYS A 109 -7.66 -3.32 -5.20
N VAL A 110 -7.19 -4.40 -5.79
CA VAL A 110 -5.82 -4.62 -6.23
C VAL A 110 -5.86 -5.44 -7.52
N ASP A 111 -4.91 -5.21 -8.42
CA ASP A 111 -4.79 -6.04 -9.61
C ASP A 111 -4.39 -7.48 -9.25
N SER A 112 -4.89 -8.44 -10.02
CA SER A 112 -4.58 -9.86 -9.84
C SER A 112 -3.09 -10.19 -9.89
N ILE A 113 -2.32 -9.49 -10.73
CA ILE A 113 -0.88 -9.67 -10.89
C ILE A 113 -0.18 -9.19 -9.61
N THR A 114 -0.51 -8.00 -9.12
CA THR A 114 0.03 -7.46 -7.87
C THR A 114 -0.29 -8.36 -6.68
N LEU A 115 -1.48 -8.94 -6.63
CA LEU A 115 -1.87 -9.88 -5.58
C LEU A 115 -1.10 -11.21 -5.66
N SER A 116 -0.78 -11.67 -6.87
CA SER A 116 0.04 -12.87 -7.07
C SER A 116 1.49 -12.65 -6.64
N GLU A 117 2.05 -11.48 -6.95
CA GLU A 117 3.43 -11.11 -6.60
C GLU A 117 3.59 -10.72 -5.13
N ILE A 118 2.56 -10.11 -4.53
CA ILE A 118 2.56 -9.66 -3.13
C ILE A 118 1.31 -10.17 -2.40
N PRO A 119 1.21 -11.49 -2.12
CA PRO A 119 0.00 -12.08 -1.53
C PRO A 119 -0.37 -11.51 -0.15
N ASN A 120 0.62 -11.00 0.58
CA ASN A 120 0.45 -10.39 1.90
C ASN A 120 0.13 -8.88 1.85
N ILE A 121 -0.01 -8.25 0.68
CA ILE A 121 -0.17 -6.78 0.58
C ILE A 121 -1.32 -6.23 1.44
N LYS A 122 -2.47 -6.92 1.46
CA LYS A 122 -3.61 -6.51 2.29
C LYS A 122 -3.29 -6.57 3.79
N LYS A 123 -2.51 -7.58 4.21
CA LYS A 123 -2.07 -7.73 5.60
C LYS A 123 -1.11 -6.60 5.98
N LEU A 124 -0.20 -6.21 5.09
CA LEU A 124 0.74 -5.10 5.32
C LEU A 124 0.02 -3.78 5.49
N VAL A 125 -0.92 -3.48 4.59
CA VAL A 125 -1.74 -2.27 4.71
C VAL A 125 -2.55 -2.31 6.00
N ASN A 126 -3.13 -3.45 6.39
CA ASN A 126 -3.88 -3.53 7.64
C ASN A 126 -2.98 -3.33 8.88
N ALA A 127 -1.80 -3.95 8.91
CA ALA A 127 -0.83 -3.77 9.99
C ALA A 127 -0.33 -2.32 10.09
N SER A 128 -0.29 -1.59 8.97
CA SER A 128 0.10 -0.19 9.00
C SER A 128 -0.84 0.69 9.81
N LEU A 129 -2.11 0.30 9.92
CA LEU A 129 -3.12 1.03 10.70
C LEU A 129 -2.84 0.98 12.20
N ASP A 130 -2.16 -0.07 12.67
CA ASP A 130 -1.81 -0.23 14.09
C ASP A 130 -0.73 0.76 14.54
N SER A 131 0.05 1.29 13.58
CA SER A 131 1.10 2.28 13.83
C SER A 131 0.63 3.73 13.78
N LEU A 132 -0.65 3.96 13.49
CA LEU A 132 -1.19 5.30 13.31
C LEU A 132 -1.31 6.04 14.66
N PRO A 133 -1.05 7.37 14.68
CA PRO A 133 -1.37 8.20 15.82
C PRO A 133 -2.87 8.16 16.15
N GLN A 134 -3.23 8.62 17.34
CA GLN A 134 -4.63 8.80 17.71
C GLN A 134 -5.38 9.65 16.66
N ILE A 135 -6.56 9.18 16.26
CA ILE A 135 -7.44 9.85 15.29
C ILE A 135 -8.61 10.48 16.03
N TYR A 136 -8.87 11.75 15.73
CA TYR A 136 -10.12 12.41 16.08
C TYR A 136 -11.13 12.26 14.93
N PRO A 137 -12.38 11.86 15.22
CA PRO A 137 -13.43 11.70 14.21
C PRO A 137 -13.72 13.00 13.47
N ALA A 138 -14.35 12.87 12.30
CA ALA A 138 -14.92 14.03 11.62
C ALA A 138 -16.06 14.64 12.44
N ILE A 139 -16.29 15.93 12.24
CA ILE A 139 -17.39 16.67 12.85
C ILE A 139 -18.37 17.10 11.78
N LYS A 140 -19.66 16.87 12.03
CA LYS A 140 -20.77 17.40 11.23
C LYS A 140 -21.83 17.93 12.18
N ARG A 141 -22.17 19.21 12.04
CA ARG A 141 -23.11 19.96 12.89
C ARG A 141 -22.76 19.84 14.38
N GLY A 142 -21.47 19.95 14.70
CA GLY A 142 -20.97 19.86 16.08
C GLY A 142 -20.96 18.45 16.68
N GLN A 143 -21.31 17.41 15.91
CA GLN A 143 -21.33 16.02 16.38
C GLN A 143 -20.25 15.19 15.67
N GLN A 144 -19.61 14.28 16.42
CA GLN A 144 -18.71 13.29 15.86
C GLN A 144 -19.49 12.33 14.97
N VAL A 145 -19.03 12.15 13.73
CA VAL A 145 -19.71 11.29 12.75
C VAL A 145 -18.77 10.27 12.16
N LYS A 146 -19.36 9.18 11.67
CA LYS A 146 -18.69 8.16 10.88
C LYS A 146 -18.37 8.74 9.50
N THR A 147 -17.17 8.50 9.01
CA THR A 147 -16.76 8.93 7.67
C THR A 147 -16.09 7.80 6.93
N ALA A 148 -16.29 7.76 5.62
CA ALA A 148 -15.59 6.87 4.73
C ALA A 148 -14.90 7.66 3.63
N PHE A 149 -13.83 7.10 3.11
CA PHE A 149 -13.06 7.70 2.05
C PHE A 149 -12.28 6.66 1.26
N THR A 150 -11.82 7.06 0.08
CA THR A 150 -11.00 6.21 -0.78
C THR A 150 -9.63 6.84 -0.97
N LEU A 151 -8.58 6.05 -0.74
CA LEU A 151 -7.19 6.42 -0.98
C LEU A 151 -6.60 5.51 -2.08
N PRO A 152 -6.23 6.07 -3.24
CA PRO A 152 -5.43 5.38 -4.23
C PRO A 152 -3.95 5.38 -3.83
N ILE A 153 -3.29 4.22 -3.91
CA ILE A 153 -1.86 4.04 -3.62
C ILE A 153 -1.20 3.38 -4.82
N VAL A 154 -0.19 4.03 -5.40
CA VAL A 154 0.50 3.54 -6.61
C VAL A 154 1.66 2.62 -6.22
N ILE A 155 1.64 1.37 -6.66
CA ILE A 155 2.73 0.42 -6.43
C ILE A 155 3.53 0.27 -7.71
N GLN A 156 4.82 0.60 -7.62
CA GLN A 156 5.77 0.45 -8.72
C GLN A 156 6.98 -0.37 -8.27
N ALA A 157 7.31 -1.41 -9.01
CA ALA A 157 8.51 -2.22 -8.82
C ALA A 157 9.13 -2.55 -10.19
N ASN A 158 10.44 -2.37 -10.35
CA ASN A 158 11.16 -2.47 -11.63
C ASN A 158 12.40 -3.38 -11.54
#